data_AF-A0A438KAE3-F1
#
_entry.id   AF-A0A438KAE3-F1
#
_cell.length_a   1.000
_cell.length_b   1.000
_cell.length_c   1.000
_cell.angle_alpha   90.00
_cell.angle_beta   90.00
_cell.angle_gamma   90.00
#
_symmetry.space_group_name_H-M   'P 1'
#
loop_
_entity.id
_entity.type
_entity.pdbx_description
1 polymer ?
#
loop_
_entity_poly.entity_id
_entity_poly.type
_entity_poly.pdbx_seq_one_letter_code
_entity_poly.pdbx_strand_id
1 'polypeptide(L)'
;MKKSKGDSQFPNQKRHFINLKLRVFCCLALDHQQNCSANVEPSADLRVVFAGGATGGHIYPAVAIADEIKIINPNAQILFLGTAHGMESTAVPSAGFDFDSIPAVPLARPIFSPRNVLLPYRLIKSMVQCYRRLRDFDPDIVIGTGGYVSFPVCLAAALKGLKLVIQEQNSVPGIANWVLSWFADQVFVAFNSSIDYFPKHKCIVSGNPVRLSVRRYVSKAAARLHFFPSYVNSGNLEAKVVLVLGGSLGANAINIAMLNLYYQMLLEHKNLFIIWQTGVEAFDEMESLVKNHPHLVLSP
;
A
#
# COMPACT_ATOMS: atom_id res chain seq x y z
N MET A 1 -28.27 40.22 57.14
CA MET A 1 -27.11 40.30 56.22
C MET A 1 -26.69 38.90 55.82
N LYS A 2 -27.10 38.44 54.62
CA LYS A 2 -26.73 37.13 54.06
C LYS A 2 -25.33 37.23 53.43
N LYS A 3 -24.39 36.37 53.84
CA LYS A 3 -23.07 36.23 53.22
C LYS A 3 -23.14 35.21 52.08
N SER A 4 -22.76 35.67 50.88
CA SER A 4 -22.52 34.86 49.69
C SER A 4 -21.26 34.01 49.84
N LYS A 5 -21.31 32.76 49.39
CA LYS A 5 -20.13 32.02 48.94
C LYS A 5 -20.34 31.71 47.47
N GLY A 6 -19.41 32.21 46.65
CA GLY A 6 -19.42 32.03 45.20
C GLY A 6 -18.83 30.69 44.82
N ASP A 7 -19.51 30.01 43.90
CA ASP A 7 -19.01 28.85 43.20
C ASP A 7 -18.03 29.31 42.10
N SER A 8 -16.79 28.83 42.17
CA SER A 8 -15.77 29.02 41.15
C SER A 8 -16.05 28.09 39.96
N GLN A 9 -16.54 28.67 38.86
CA GLN A 9 -16.68 27.98 37.58
C GLN A 9 -15.31 27.73 36.94
N PHE A 10 -14.96 26.45 36.75
CA PHE A 10 -13.91 26.04 35.81
C PHE A 10 -14.49 26.03 34.38
N PRO A 11 -13.80 26.60 33.38
CA PRO A 11 -14.31 26.59 32.01
C PRO A 11 -14.19 25.17 31.42
N ASN A 12 -15.37 24.59 31.23
CA ASN A 12 -15.61 23.31 30.59
C ASN A 12 -15.37 23.47 29.07
N GLN A 13 -14.16 23.15 28.58
CA GLN A 13 -13.87 23.11 27.14
C GLN A 13 -14.63 21.94 26.50
N LYS A 14 -15.85 22.23 26.03
CA LYS A 14 -16.65 21.34 25.20
C LYS A 14 -15.90 21.06 23.90
N ARG A 15 -15.44 19.82 23.72
CA ARG A 15 -14.98 19.26 22.45
C ARG A 15 -16.05 19.48 21.39
N HIS A 16 -15.76 20.29 20.37
CA HIS A 16 -16.58 20.36 19.16
C HIS A 16 -16.40 19.05 18.38
N PHE A 17 -17.37 18.16 18.51
CA PHE A 17 -17.54 17.02 17.62
C PHE A 17 -17.97 17.56 16.25
N ILE A 18 -17.03 17.67 15.30
CA ILE A 18 -17.37 17.77 13.89
C ILE A 18 -17.72 16.35 13.43
N ASN A 19 -19.01 16.13 13.23
CA ASN A 19 -19.60 14.86 12.82
C ASN A 19 -19.29 14.63 11.32
N LEU A 20 -18.06 14.24 10.99
CA LEU A 20 -17.69 13.87 9.63
C LEU A 20 -18.26 12.48 9.32
N LYS A 21 -19.49 12.44 8.78
CA LYS A 21 -20.05 11.24 8.14
C LYS A 21 -19.23 10.94 6.89
N LEU A 22 -18.21 10.09 7.00
CA LEU A 22 -17.58 9.45 5.83
C LEU A 22 -18.65 8.58 5.15
N ARG A 23 -19.20 9.04 4.02
CA ARG A 23 -19.98 8.19 3.13
C ARG A 23 -19.01 7.40 2.25
N VAL A 24 -19.05 6.08 2.40
CA VAL A 24 -18.36 5.14 1.52
C VAL A 24 -18.96 5.28 0.12
N PHE A 25 -18.20 5.77 -0.85
CA PHE A 25 -18.56 5.67 -2.26
C PHE A 25 -18.23 4.25 -2.73
N CYS A 26 -19.25 3.40 -2.84
CA CYS A 26 -19.17 2.16 -3.58
C CYS A 26 -18.96 2.48 -5.06
N CYS A 27 -17.72 2.36 -5.56
CA CYS A 27 -17.45 2.41 -6.99
C CYS A 27 -17.70 1.03 -7.60
N LEU A 28 -18.95 0.78 -7.99
CA LEU A 28 -19.29 -0.17 -9.05
C LEU A 28 -19.87 0.65 -10.19
N ALA A 29 -19.15 0.67 -11.31
CA ALA A 29 -19.65 1.26 -12.55
C ALA A 29 -20.87 0.48 -13.03
N LEU A 30 -21.98 1.19 -13.31
CA LEU A 30 -22.93 1.04 -14.42
C LEU A 30 -24.22 1.82 -14.09
N ASP A 31 -24.64 2.66 -15.03
CA ASP A 31 -25.84 3.50 -15.13
C ASP A 31 -26.87 3.44 -13.99
N HIS A 32 -26.90 4.51 -13.19
CA HIS A 32 -28.14 5.22 -12.90
C HIS A 32 -27.82 6.64 -12.42
N GLN A 33 -28.28 7.64 -13.18
CA GLN A 33 -28.36 9.00 -12.67
C GLN A 33 -29.30 9.02 -11.45
N GLN A 34 -28.73 9.22 -10.26
CA GLN A 34 -29.46 9.75 -9.11
C GLN A 34 -28.57 10.75 -8.37
N ASN A 35 -29.06 12.00 -8.38
CA ASN A 35 -28.54 13.15 -7.67
C ASN A 35 -28.10 12.83 -6.23
N CYS A 36 -26.80 12.96 -5.96
CA CYS A 36 -26.28 13.14 -4.61
C CYS A 36 -25.17 14.19 -4.65
N SER A 37 -25.59 15.45 -4.84
CA SER A 37 -24.79 16.64 -4.58
C SER A 37 -24.61 16.82 -3.07
N ALA A 38 -23.61 16.14 -2.50
CA ALA A 38 -22.95 16.65 -1.30
C ALA A 38 -21.77 17.48 -1.80
N ASN A 39 -21.92 18.81 -1.80
CA ASN A 39 -20.84 19.74 -2.04
C ASN A 39 -19.81 19.63 -0.91
N VAL A 40 -18.88 18.69 -1.03
CA VAL A 40 -17.58 18.82 -0.38
C VAL A 40 -16.80 19.71 -1.32
N GLU A 41 -16.79 21.02 -1.06
CA GLU A 41 -15.84 21.88 -1.75
C GLU A 41 -14.43 21.32 -1.46
N PRO A 42 -13.61 21.05 -2.49
CA PRO A 42 -12.25 20.59 -2.27
C PRO A 42 -11.56 21.60 -1.36
N SER A 43 -11.15 21.19 -0.16
CA SER A 43 -10.29 22.06 0.64
C SER A 43 -9.04 22.29 -0.19
N ALA A 44 -8.76 23.56 -0.50
CA ALA A 44 -7.64 23.94 -1.35
C ALA A 44 -6.30 23.37 -0.86
N ASP A 45 -6.23 23.00 0.42
CA ASP A 45 -5.03 22.56 1.13
C ASP A 45 -5.19 21.21 1.85
N LEU A 46 -5.85 20.19 1.28
CA LEU A 46 -5.88 18.85 1.92
C LEU A 46 -4.44 18.29 2.02
N ARG A 47 -3.95 17.99 3.22
CA ARG A 47 -2.59 17.46 3.46
C ARG A 47 -2.66 16.03 3.98
N VAL A 48 -2.12 15.10 3.22
CA VAL A 48 -2.21 13.66 3.50
C VAL A 48 -0.81 13.08 3.69
N VAL A 49 -0.62 12.34 4.78
CA VAL A 49 0.59 11.54 4.97
C VAL A 49 0.27 10.06 4.76
N PHE A 50 1.04 9.40 3.92
CA PHE A 50 1.02 7.94 3.79
C PHE A 50 2.18 7.31 4.55
N ALA A 51 1.89 6.22 5.26
CA ALA A 51 2.88 5.42 5.98
C ALA A 51 2.77 3.97 5.53
N GLY A 52 3.71 3.53 4.69
CA GLY A 52 3.65 2.24 4.02
C GLY A 52 4.98 1.88 3.39
N GLY A 53 5.43 0.63 3.55
CA GLY A 53 6.73 0.22 2.98
C GLY A 53 7.03 -1.25 3.10
N ALA A 54 8.31 -1.59 2.92
CA ALA A 54 8.89 -2.94 2.89
C ALA A 54 8.64 -3.72 1.59
N THR A 55 7.40 -3.81 1.11
CA THR A 55 7.08 -4.54 -0.13
C THR A 55 6.04 -3.81 -0.98
N GLY A 56 5.94 -4.18 -2.26
CA GLY A 56 4.93 -3.62 -3.16
C GLY A 56 3.50 -3.78 -2.65
N GLY A 57 3.23 -4.80 -1.82
CA GLY A 57 1.91 -5.07 -1.25
C GLY A 57 1.38 -3.96 -0.33
N HIS A 58 2.27 -3.17 0.29
CA HIS A 58 1.88 -2.01 1.11
C HIS A 58 2.04 -0.68 0.37
N ILE A 59 3.00 -0.60 -0.55
CA ILE A 59 3.33 0.62 -1.30
C ILE A 59 2.28 0.91 -2.37
N TYR A 60 1.93 -0.08 -3.19
CA TYR A 60 1.06 0.15 -4.34
C TYR A 60 -0.39 0.49 -3.99
N PRO A 61 -1.00 -0.05 -2.92
CA PRO A 61 -2.28 0.45 -2.44
C PRO A 61 -2.21 1.90 -1.97
N ALA A 62 -1.12 2.30 -1.29
CA ALA A 62 -0.94 3.68 -0.84
C ALA A 62 -0.87 4.64 -2.04
N VAL A 63 -0.08 4.29 -3.06
CA VAL A 63 -0.02 5.02 -4.33
C VAL A 63 -1.38 5.07 -5.03
N ALA A 64 -2.12 3.96 -5.08
CA ALA A 64 -3.45 3.93 -5.71
C ALA A 64 -4.47 4.83 -4.98
N ILE A 65 -4.41 4.92 -3.65
CA ILE A 65 -5.24 5.85 -2.88
C ILE A 65 -4.80 7.30 -3.16
N ALA A 66 -3.48 7.56 -3.16
CA ALA A 66 -2.94 8.90 -3.44
C ALA A 66 -3.31 9.40 -4.84
N ASP A 67 -3.25 8.53 -5.84
CA ASP A 67 -3.70 8.79 -7.22
C ASP A 67 -5.16 9.28 -7.24
N GLU A 68 -6.07 8.56 -6.58
CA GLU A 68 -7.48 8.98 -6.55
C GLU A 68 -7.72 10.26 -5.73
N ILE A 69 -6.96 10.47 -4.65
CA ILE A 69 -7.01 11.73 -3.91
C ILE A 69 -6.61 12.90 -4.83
N LYS A 70 -5.58 12.72 -5.67
CA LYS A 70 -5.16 13.74 -6.64
C LYS A 70 -6.17 13.95 -7.77
N ILE A 71 -6.90 12.92 -8.19
CA ILE A 71 -8.00 13.08 -9.16
C ILE A 71 -9.13 13.92 -8.57
N ILE A 72 -9.54 13.61 -7.33
CA ILE A 72 -10.66 14.29 -6.67
C ILE A 72 -10.26 15.70 -6.22
N ASN A 73 -9.04 15.87 -5.72
CA ASN A 73 -8.49 17.14 -5.26
C ASN A 73 -7.06 17.33 -5.80
N PRO A 74 -6.90 17.98 -6.97
CA PRO A 74 -5.60 18.20 -7.60
C PRO A 74 -4.59 18.96 -6.73
N ASN A 75 -5.08 19.84 -5.85
CA ASN A 75 -4.26 20.68 -4.97
C ASN A 75 -3.82 19.97 -3.68
N ALA A 76 -4.32 18.76 -3.40
CA ALA A 76 -3.95 18.02 -2.20
C ALA A 76 -2.42 17.80 -2.12
N GLN A 77 -1.82 18.10 -0.97
CA GLN A 77 -0.40 17.85 -0.72
C GLN A 77 -0.25 16.45 -0.13
N ILE A 78 0.61 15.63 -0.73
CA ILE A 78 0.76 14.22 -0.35
C ILE A 78 2.22 13.93 -0.05
N LEU A 79 2.48 13.46 1.17
CA LEU A 79 3.82 13.06 1.62
C LEU A 79 3.81 11.58 2.01
N PHE A 80 4.73 10.81 1.46
CA PHE A 80 4.98 9.44 1.88
C PHE A 80 6.14 9.38 2.85
N LEU A 81 5.93 8.73 3.99
CA LEU A 81 6.97 8.41 4.96
C LEU A 81 7.34 6.94 4.84
N GLY A 82 8.59 6.71 4.47
CA GLY A 82 9.16 5.39 4.19
C GLY A 82 10.53 5.19 4.79
N THR A 83 11.18 4.08 4.44
CA THR A 83 12.59 3.82 4.79
C THR A 83 13.50 4.21 3.64
N ALA A 84 14.71 4.70 3.96
CA ALA A 84 15.65 5.19 2.94
C ALA A 84 16.11 4.12 1.94
N HIS A 85 16.01 2.83 2.28
CA HIS A 85 16.50 1.72 1.48
C HIS A 85 15.40 0.73 1.08
N GLY A 86 14.14 1.03 1.41
CA GLY A 86 13.01 0.18 1.01
C GLY A 86 12.58 0.47 -0.42
N MET A 87 11.79 -0.44 -1.01
CA MET A 87 11.23 -0.30 -2.35
C MET A 87 10.45 1.01 -2.52
N GLU A 88 9.87 1.53 -1.43
CA GLU A 88 9.14 2.79 -1.40
C GLU A 88 9.99 4.00 -1.79
N SER A 89 11.29 3.99 -1.47
CA SER A 89 12.22 5.09 -1.77
C SER A 89 12.38 5.36 -3.26
N THR A 90 12.09 4.35 -4.09
CA THR A 90 12.14 4.46 -5.56
C THR A 90 10.74 4.49 -6.16
N ALA A 91 9.85 3.60 -5.69
CA ALA A 91 8.52 3.44 -6.27
C ALA A 91 7.62 4.67 -6.06
N VAL A 92 7.74 5.36 -4.92
CA VAL A 92 6.92 6.54 -4.63
C VAL A 92 7.35 7.76 -5.46
N PRO A 93 8.64 8.16 -5.49
CA PRO A 93 9.07 9.26 -6.37
C PRO A 93 8.80 8.98 -7.84
N SER A 94 8.95 7.72 -8.28
CA SER A 94 8.63 7.32 -9.67
C SER A 94 7.14 7.46 -10.01
N ALA A 95 6.26 7.43 -9.00
CA ALA A 95 4.84 7.71 -9.16
C ALA A 95 4.50 9.23 -9.08
N GLY A 96 5.50 10.09 -8.85
CA GLY A 96 5.34 11.54 -8.83
C GLY A 96 4.92 12.11 -7.46
N PHE A 97 5.11 11.38 -6.37
CA PHE A 97 4.78 11.82 -5.01
C PHE A 97 6.02 12.18 -4.19
N ASP A 98 5.85 13.12 -3.26
CA ASP A 98 6.90 13.48 -2.32
C ASP A 98 7.17 12.32 -1.36
N PHE A 99 8.47 12.08 -1.12
CA PHE A 99 8.95 11.01 -0.28
C PHE A 99 9.95 11.54 0.73
N ASP A 100 9.80 11.11 1.98
CA ASP A 100 10.75 11.38 3.03
C ASP A 100 11.02 10.12 3.85
N SER A 101 12.27 9.99 4.27
CA SER A 101 12.75 8.79 4.94
C SER A 101 12.77 8.97 6.46
N ILE A 102 12.35 7.92 7.15
CA ILE A 102 12.51 7.78 8.59
C ILE A 102 13.30 6.50 8.91
N PRO A 103 13.93 6.41 10.09
CA PRO A 103 14.68 5.23 10.47
C PRO A 103 13.80 3.99 10.49
N ALA A 104 14.23 2.93 9.80
CA ALA A 104 13.56 1.64 9.87
C ALA A 104 13.66 1.05 11.29
N VAL A 105 12.57 0.47 11.77
CA VAL A 105 12.52 -0.26 13.05
C VAL A 105 12.05 -1.69 12.77
N PRO A 106 12.90 -2.52 12.13
CA PRO A 106 12.52 -3.89 11.79
C PRO A 106 12.33 -4.72 13.06
N LEU A 107 11.25 -5.50 13.08
CA LEU A 107 10.99 -6.48 14.14
C LEU A 107 11.54 -7.84 13.69
N ALA A 108 12.56 -8.34 14.40
CA ALA A 108 13.08 -9.68 14.15
C ALA A 108 12.07 -10.74 14.61
N ARG A 109 11.99 -11.84 13.86
CA ARG A 109 11.24 -13.04 14.25
C ARG A 109 12.22 -14.12 14.73
N PRO A 110 11.96 -14.80 15.87
CA PRO A 110 10.83 -14.62 16.79
C PRO A 110 10.92 -13.32 17.61
N ILE A 111 9.77 -12.86 18.15
CA ILE A 111 9.64 -11.57 18.85
C ILE A 111 10.58 -11.47 20.06
N PHE A 112 10.79 -12.58 20.78
CA PHE A 112 11.68 -12.65 21.96
C PHE A 112 13.17 -12.81 21.61
N SER A 113 13.58 -12.48 20.37
CA SER A 113 14.99 -12.51 19.98
C SER A 113 15.82 -11.45 20.72
N PRO A 114 17.06 -11.76 21.13
CA PRO A 114 18.02 -10.75 21.64
C PRO A 114 18.22 -9.57 20.67
N ARG A 115 17.99 -9.78 19.36
CA ARG A 115 18.05 -8.73 18.33
C ARG A 115 17.02 -7.62 18.55
N ASN A 116 15.96 -7.89 19.31
CA ASN A 116 14.89 -6.95 19.62
C ASN A 116 15.09 -6.20 20.97
N VAL A 117 16.16 -6.44 21.72
CA VAL A 117 16.40 -5.77 23.02
C VAL A 117 16.50 -4.24 22.85
N LEU A 118 17.12 -3.77 21.77
CA LEU A 118 17.23 -2.34 21.45
C LEU A 118 16.02 -1.80 20.66
N LEU A 119 15.01 -2.64 20.37
CA LEU A 119 13.85 -2.24 19.60
C LEU A 119 13.07 -1.08 20.24
N PRO A 120 12.80 -1.07 21.57
CA PRO A 120 12.07 0.04 22.19
C PRO A 120 12.82 1.37 22.05
N TYR A 121 14.14 1.36 22.23
CA TYR A 121 14.96 2.55 22.06
C TYR A 121 14.94 3.07 20.61
N ARG A 122 15.12 2.18 19.63
CA ARG A 122 15.04 2.54 18.19
C ARG A 122 13.66 3.07 17.83
N LEU A 123 12.60 2.45 18.37
CA LEU A 123 11.22 2.86 18.17
C LEU A 123 10.99 4.27 18.71
N ILE A 124 11.39 4.56 19.94
CA ILE A 124 11.25 5.91 20.52
C ILE A 124 11.99 6.95 19.68
N LYS A 125 13.24 6.66 19.28
CA LYS A 125 14.03 7.56 18.42
C LYS A 125 13.34 7.80 17.06
N SER A 126 12.73 6.76 16.48
CA SER A 126 11.97 6.87 15.25
C SER A 126 10.70 7.69 15.44
N MET A 127 9.94 7.45 16.52
CA MET A 127 8.71 8.19 16.82
C MET A 127 8.97 9.68 17.02
N VAL A 128 10.07 10.07 17.67
CA VAL A 128 10.44 11.49 17.81
C VAL A 128 10.67 12.15 16.45
N GLN A 129 11.29 11.43 15.51
CA GLN A 129 11.47 11.92 14.14
C GLN A 129 10.14 11.99 13.40
N CYS A 130 9.30 10.96 13.47
CA CYS A 130 7.96 10.98 12.89
C CYS A 130 7.14 12.16 13.41
N TYR A 131 7.17 12.40 14.72
CA TYR A 131 6.45 13.51 15.33
C TYR A 131 6.90 14.87 14.78
N ARG A 132 8.21 15.07 14.58
CA ARG A 132 8.74 16.29 13.95
C ARG A 132 8.25 16.42 12.51
N ARG A 133 8.37 15.37 11.68
CA ARG A 133 7.90 15.39 10.29
C ARG A 133 6.39 15.66 10.20
N LEU A 134 5.58 15.02 11.04
CA LEU A 134 4.14 15.24 11.12
C LEU A 134 3.79 16.65 11.63
N ARG A 135 4.62 17.26 12.47
CA ARG A 135 4.43 18.66 12.89
C ARG A 135 4.80 19.63 11.78
N ASP A 136 5.90 19.39 11.09
CA ASP A 136 6.40 20.30 10.06
C ASP A 136 5.53 20.23 8.79
N PHE A 137 5.01 19.04 8.45
CA PHE A 137 4.06 18.85 7.36
C PHE A 137 2.59 19.10 7.75
N ASP A 138 2.24 19.14 9.04
CA ASP A 138 0.89 19.45 9.53
C ASP A 138 -0.27 18.79 8.75
N PRO A 139 -0.33 17.44 8.66
CA PRO A 139 -1.34 16.75 7.86
C PRO A 139 -2.72 16.76 8.52
N ASP A 140 -3.76 16.80 7.70
CA ASP A 140 -5.14 16.59 8.13
C ASP A 140 -5.41 15.13 8.48
N ILE A 141 -4.76 14.21 7.76
CA ILE A 141 -4.98 12.77 7.88
C ILE A 141 -3.70 11.98 7.59
N VAL A 142 -3.53 10.89 8.33
CA VAL A 142 -2.47 9.89 8.13
C VAL A 142 -3.09 8.56 7.73
N ILE A 143 -2.57 7.95 6.66
CA ILE A 143 -3.04 6.68 6.13
C ILE A 143 -1.92 5.65 6.25
N GLY A 144 -2.10 4.65 7.11
CA GLY A 144 -1.19 3.53 7.28
C GLY A 144 -1.57 2.34 6.42
N THR A 145 -0.69 1.88 5.53
CA THR A 145 -0.94 0.69 4.69
C THR A 145 -0.17 -0.54 5.14
N GLY A 146 0.75 -0.41 6.10
CA GLY A 146 1.50 -1.51 6.70
C GLY A 146 3.01 -1.43 6.50
N GLY A 147 3.72 -2.51 6.81
CA GLY A 147 5.18 -2.54 6.85
C GLY A 147 5.79 -1.93 8.13
N TYR A 148 7.10 -2.13 8.31
CA TYR A 148 7.81 -1.74 9.54
C TYR A 148 7.81 -0.24 9.81
N VAL A 149 7.72 0.56 8.74
CA VAL A 149 7.73 2.03 8.81
C VAL A 149 6.39 2.61 9.25
N SER A 150 5.28 1.92 8.95
CA SER A 150 3.93 2.38 9.28
C SER A 150 3.72 2.52 10.78
N PHE A 151 4.26 1.58 11.57
CA PHE A 151 4.07 1.58 13.02
C PHE A 151 4.49 2.87 13.74
N PRO A 152 5.77 3.32 13.68
CA PRO A 152 6.18 4.55 14.35
C PRO A 152 5.47 5.80 13.82
N VAL A 153 5.13 5.87 12.53
CA VAL A 153 4.42 7.03 11.95
C VAL A 153 2.99 7.11 12.46
N CYS A 154 2.22 6.04 12.28
CA CYS A 154 0.82 6.01 12.67
C CYS A 154 0.64 6.15 14.18
N LEU A 155 1.54 5.56 14.98
CA LEU A 155 1.50 5.73 16.43
C LEU A 155 1.81 7.19 16.83
N ALA A 156 2.81 7.84 16.22
CA ALA A 156 3.09 9.25 16.46
C ALA A 156 1.90 10.15 16.04
N ALA A 157 1.22 9.82 14.94
CA ALA A 157 0.03 10.52 14.49
C ALA A 157 -1.14 10.39 15.49
N ALA A 158 -1.41 9.17 15.96
CA ALA A 158 -2.44 8.92 16.96
C ALA A 158 -2.15 9.66 18.28
N LEU A 159 -0.89 9.65 18.74
CA LEU A 159 -0.49 10.37 19.96
C LEU A 159 -0.59 11.89 19.81
N LYS A 160 -0.41 12.43 18.59
CA LYS A 160 -0.63 13.85 18.27
C LYS A 160 -2.12 14.20 18.14
N GLY A 161 -3.02 13.20 18.12
CA GLY A 161 -4.46 13.40 17.94
C GLY A 161 -4.87 13.66 16.49
N LEU A 162 -4.03 13.28 15.52
CA LEU A 162 -4.33 13.38 14.10
C LEU A 162 -5.34 12.31 13.68
N LYS A 163 -6.08 12.57 12.60
CA LYS A 163 -6.93 11.55 11.98
C LYS A 163 -6.07 10.42 11.42
N LEU A 164 -6.40 9.19 11.79
CA LEU A 164 -5.64 8.01 11.41
C LEU A 164 -6.56 6.98 10.76
N VAL A 165 -6.20 6.58 9.55
CA VAL A 165 -6.87 5.50 8.83
C VAL A 165 -5.87 4.39 8.54
N ILE A 166 -6.31 3.14 8.65
CA ILE A 166 -5.52 1.97 8.28
C ILE A 166 -6.13 1.28 7.07
N GLN A 167 -5.32 0.84 6.13
CA GLN A 167 -5.69 -0.01 5.00
C GLN A 167 -4.98 -1.36 5.14
N GLU A 168 -5.73 -2.44 5.28
CA GLU A 168 -5.22 -3.81 5.31
C GLU A 168 -5.53 -4.55 4.01
N GLN A 169 -4.48 -5.05 3.37
CA GLN A 169 -4.56 -5.73 2.08
C GLN A 169 -4.72 -7.24 2.19
N ASN A 170 -4.31 -7.81 3.32
CA ASN A 170 -4.17 -9.24 3.50
C ASN A 170 -5.43 -9.84 4.16
N SER A 171 -5.63 -11.14 3.94
CA SER A 171 -6.66 -11.91 4.66
C SER A 171 -6.31 -12.13 6.13
N VAL A 172 -5.00 -12.20 6.44
CA VAL A 172 -4.46 -12.22 7.81
C VAL A 172 -3.63 -10.95 7.99
N PRO A 173 -3.99 -10.07 8.94
CA PRO A 173 -3.37 -8.77 9.03
C PRO A 173 -1.93 -8.81 9.51
N GLY A 174 -1.17 -7.81 9.09
CA GLY A 174 0.16 -7.58 9.65
C GLY A 174 0.07 -7.14 11.11
N ILE A 175 1.07 -7.50 11.92
CA ILE A 175 1.13 -7.12 13.35
C ILE A 175 1.00 -5.60 13.53
N ALA A 176 1.63 -4.81 12.66
CA ALA A 176 1.55 -3.36 12.71
C ALA A 176 0.11 -2.85 12.54
N ASN A 177 -0.57 -3.25 11.47
CA ASN A 177 -1.95 -2.85 11.20
C ASN A 177 -2.91 -3.35 12.29
N TRP A 178 -2.70 -4.59 12.76
CA TRP A 178 -3.49 -5.14 13.86
C TRP A 178 -3.40 -4.29 15.12
N VAL A 179 -2.19 -3.91 15.56
CA VAL A 179 -2.02 -3.05 16.75
C VAL A 179 -2.51 -1.62 16.50
N LEU A 180 -2.21 -1.05 15.33
CA LEU A 180 -2.61 0.32 14.99
C LEU A 180 -4.13 0.48 14.83
N SER A 181 -4.86 -0.58 14.51
CA SER A 181 -6.32 -0.56 14.36
C SER A 181 -7.07 -0.07 15.61
N TRP A 182 -6.50 -0.30 16.80
CA TRP A 182 -7.05 0.17 18.06
C TRP A 182 -7.01 1.69 18.17
N PHE A 183 -6.02 2.33 17.56
CA PHE A 183 -5.81 3.78 17.55
C PHE A 183 -6.44 4.48 16.34
N ALA A 184 -6.71 3.74 15.26
CA ALA A 184 -7.30 4.30 14.05
C ALA A 184 -8.75 4.78 14.25
N ASP A 185 -9.14 5.82 13.52
CA ASP A 185 -10.53 6.26 13.39
C ASP A 185 -11.34 5.25 12.55
N GLN A 186 -10.75 4.71 11.47
CA GLN A 186 -11.34 3.72 10.57
C GLN A 186 -10.28 2.73 10.06
N VAL A 187 -10.72 1.51 9.76
CA VAL A 187 -9.90 0.43 9.20
C VAL A 187 -10.56 -0.07 7.92
N PHE A 188 -9.94 0.20 6.79
CA PHE A 188 -10.38 -0.31 5.50
C PHE A 188 -9.72 -1.67 5.26
N VAL A 189 -10.56 -2.65 4.93
CA VAL A 189 -10.13 -4.03 4.73
C VAL A 189 -10.45 -4.54 3.34
N ALA A 190 -9.54 -5.33 2.79
CA ALA A 190 -9.72 -5.95 1.48
C ALA A 190 -10.70 -7.13 1.52
N PHE A 191 -10.70 -7.91 2.59
CA PHE A 191 -11.45 -9.17 2.69
C PHE A 191 -12.36 -9.20 3.91
N ASN A 192 -13.56 -9.75 3.76
CA ASN A 192 -14.48 -9.97 4.88
C ASN A 192 -13.85 -10.81 5.99
N SER A 193 -13.04 -11.82 5.65
CA SER A 193 -12.35 -12.69 6.61
C SER A 193 -11.38 -11.95 7.52
N SER A 194 -10.88 -10.78 7.12
CA SER A 194 -9.94 -10.00 7.93
C SER A 194 -10.64 -9.17 9.02
N ILE A 195 -11.96 -8.97 8.95
CA ILE A 195 -12.71 -8.14 9.91
C ILE A 195 -12.56 -8.66 11.34
N ASP A 196 -12.52 -9.99 11.53
CA ASP A 196 -12.51 -10.61 12.85
C ASP A 196 -11.24 -10.31 13.66
N TYR A 197 -10.18 -9.82 13.01
CA TYR A 197 -8.95 -9.41 13.67
C TYR A 197 -9.01 -7.98 14.22
N PHE A 198 -9.98 -7.17 13.80
CA PHE A 198 -10.02 -5.73 14.05
C PHE A 198 -11.26 -5.32 14.87
N PRO A 199 -11.28 -4.11 15.46
CA PRO A 199 -12.48 -3.57 16.08
C PRO A 199 -13.61 -3.40 15.05
N LYS A 200 -14.57 -4.34 15.00
CA LYS A 200 -15.58 -4.46 13.93
C LYS A 200 -16.31 -3.17 13.58
N HIS A 201 -16.64 -2.34 14.56
CA HIS A 201 -17.35 -1.07 14.37
C HIS A 201 -16.53 0.01 13.64
N LYS A 202 -15.21 -0.20 13.49
CA LYS A 202 -14.30 0.66 12.72
C LYS A 202 -14.01 0.13 11.32
N CYS A 203 -14.48 -1.08 10.99
CA CYS A 203 -14.10 -1.77 9.77
C CYS A 203 -15.00 -1.39 8.59
N ILE A 204 -14.40 -1.11 7.44
CA ILE A 204 -15.08 -0.89 6.16
C ILE A 204 -14.47 -1.84 5.13
N VAL A 205 -15.29 -2.69 4.53
CA VAL A 205 -14.86 -3.60 3.46
C VAL A 205 -14.90 -2.85 2.14
N SER A 206 -13.73 -2.59 1.57
CA SER A 206 -13.58 -1.78 0.35
C SER A 206 -12.80 -2.50 -0.75
N GLY A 207 -12.26 -3.69 -0.48
CA GLY A 207 -11.36 -4.38 -1.40
C GLY A 207 -9.95 -3.79 -1.38
N ASN A 208 -9.12 -4.20 -2.33
CA ASN A 208 -7.77 -3.68 -2.48
C ASN A 208 -7.74 -2.52 -3.48
N PRO A 209 -7.20 -1.35 -3.11
CA PRO A 209 -6.93 -0.26 -4.04
C PRO A 209 -6.01 -0.74 -5.16
N VAL A 210 -6.43 -0.51 -6.41
CA VAL A 210 -5.69 -0.88 -7.61
C VAL A 210 -5.21 0.39 -8.33
N ARG A 211 -3.91 0.44 -8.62
CA ARG A 211 -3.26 1.57 -9.32
C ARG A 211 -3.94 1.88 -10.65
N LEU A 212 -4.02 3.16 -10.99
CA LEU A 212 -4.65 3.62 -12.23
C LEU A 212 -4.00 3.05 -13.48
N SER A 213 -2.69 2.82 -13.45
CA SER A 213 -1.95 2.22 -14.58
C SER A 213 -2.47 0.84 -14.97
N VAL A 214 -2.98 0.05 -14.01
CA VAL A 214 -3.56 -1.28 -14.25
C VAL A 214 -4.97 -1.18 -14.85
N ARG A 215 -5.68 -0.06 -14.64
CA ARG A 215 -7.01 0.17 -15.24
C ARG A 215 -6.94 0.46 -16.74
N ARG A 216 -5.76 0.79 -17.29
CA ARG A 216 -5.59 1.05 -18.73
C ARG A 216 -5.68 -0.26 -19.50
N TYR A 217 -6.70 -0.38 -20.34
CA TYR A 217 -6.88 -1.56 -21.18
C TYR A 217 -5.85 -1.60 -22.32
N VAL A 218 -5.17 -2.73 -22.46
CA VAL A 218 -4.30 -3.05 -23.60
C VAL A 218 -4.84 -4.31 -24.26
N SER A 219 -4.97 -4.31 -25.59
CA SER A 219 -5.45 -5.49 -26.31
C SER A 219 -4.46 -6.65 -26.16
N LYS A 220 -4.97 -7.89 -26.12
CA LYS A 220 -4.11 -9.09 -26.05
C LYS A 220 -3.09 -9.15 -27.19
N ALA A 221 -3.45 -8.67 -28.38
CA ALA A 221 -2.56 -8.62 -29.53
C ALA A 221 -1.40 -7.63 -29.31
N ALA A 222 -1.69 -6.42 -28.82
CA ALA A 222 -0.67 -5.42 -28.53
C ALA A 222 0.27 -5.87 -27.39
N ALA A 223 -0.27 -6.48 -26.33
CA ALA A 223 0.52 -7.01 -25.23
C ALA A 223 1.45 -8.16 -25.69
N ARG A 224 0.94 -9.09 -26.51
CA ARG A 224 1.74 -10.18 -27.09
C ARG A 224 2.87 -9.64 -27.97
N LEU A 225 2.56 -8.64 -28.81
CA LEU A 225 3.55 -8.00 -29.66
C LEU A 225 4.68 -7.33 -28.84
N HIS A 226 4.31 -6.69 -27.74
CA HIS A 226 5.28 -6.01 -26.86
C HIS A 226 6.29 -7.00 -26.25
N PHE A 227 5.82 -8.11 -25.68
CA PHE A 227 6.70 -9.09 -25.03
C PHE A 227 7.36 -10.06 -26.02
N PHE A 228 6.71 -10.34 -27.15
CA PHE A 228 7.18 -11.31 -28.15
C PHE A 228 7.11 -10.70 -29.57
N PRO A 229 8.01 -9.79 -29.96
CA PRO A 229 7.97 -9.14 -31.27
C PRO A 229 8.02 -10.14 -32.44
N SER A 230 8.77 -11.23 -32.28
CA SER A 230 8.92 -12.30 -33.27
C SER A 230 7.62 -13.09 -33.53
N TYR A 231 6.61 -12.93 -32.68
CA TYR A 231 5.31 -13.59 -32.79
C TYR A 231 4.52 -13.16 -34.03
N VAL A 232 4.73 -11.94 -34.54
CA VAL A 232 4.02 -11.38 -35.72
C VAL A 232 4.16 -12.27 -36.95
N ASN A 233 5.30 -12.93 -37.12
CA ASN A 233 5.58 -13.76 -38.29
C ASN A 233 4.90 -15.14 -38.24
N SER A 234 4.33 -15.53 -37.09
CA SER A 234 3.82 -16.88 -36.87
C SER A 234 2.34 -17.07 -37.23
N GLY A 235 1.56 -15.99 -37.40
CA GLY A 235 0.13 -16.06 -37.73
C GLY A 235 -0.72 -16.90 -36.75
N ASN A 236 -0.20 -17.17 -35.55
CA ASN A 236 -0.67 -18.28 -34.73
C ASN A 236 -1.78 -17.83 -33.76
N LEU A 237 -3.03 -17.90 -34.22
CA LEU A 237 -4.23 -17.48 -33.50
C LEU A 237 -4.44 -18.21 -32.15
N GLU A 238 -3.74 -19.33 -31.91
CA GLU A 238 -3.86 -20.22 -30.75
C GLU A 238 -2.76 -20.05 -29.68
N ALA A 239 -1.99 -18.95 -29.71
CA ALA A 239 -0.90 -18.75 -28.77
C ALA A 239 -1.37 -18.58 -27.31
N LYS A 240 -0.81 -19.41 -26.43
CA LYS A 240 -1.04 -19.39 -24.99
C LYS A 240 0.15 -18.74 -24.30
N VAL A 241 -0.11 -17.70 -23.51
CA VAL A 241 0.91 -17.02 -22.72
C VAL A 241 0.67 -17.36 -21.25
N VAL A 242 1.69 -17.91 -20.60
CA VAL A 242 1.73 -18.15 -19.16
C VAL A 242 2.55 -17.04 -18.52
N LEU A 243 1.91 -16.30 -17.61
CA LEU A 243 2.57 -15.32 -16.76
C LEU A 243 2.86 -15.96 -15.40
N VAL A 244 4.14 -16.04 -15.04
CA VAL A 244 4.59 -16.56 -13.75
C VAL A 244 5.05 -15.38 -12.89
N LEU A 245 4.43 -15.23 -11.71
CA LEU A 245 4.71 -14.15 -10.77
C LEU A 245 5.28 -14.72 -9.48
N GLY A 246 6.52 -14.35 -9.16
CA GLY A 246 7.16 -14.63 -7.87
C GLY A 246 6.85 -13.56 -6.81
N GLY A 247 6.28 -12.43 -7.20
CA GLY A 247 6.09 -11.27 -6.33
C GLY A 247 7.33 -10.36 -6.32
N SER A 248 7.26 -9.24 -5.63
CA SER A 248 8.23 -8.15 -5.78
C SER A 248 9.68 -8.52 -5.43
N LEU A 249 9.88 -9.44 -4.49
CA LEU A 249 11.20 -9.97 -4.12
C LEU A 249 11.53 -11.29 -4.84
N GLY A 250 10.55 -11.86 -5.56
CA GLY A 250 10.64 -13.21 -6.09
C GLY A 250 10.21 -14.29 -5.11
N ALA A 251 9.98 -15.48 -5.63
CA ALA A 251 9.66 -16.66 -4.84
C ALA A 251 10.58 -17.81 -5.25
N ASN A 252 11.56 -18.13 -4.41
CA ASN A 252 12.58 -19.13 -4.73
C ASN A 252 11.96 -20.50 -5.11
N ALA A 253 10.91 -20.93 -4.41
CA ALA A 253 10.22 -22.18 -4.72
C ALA A 253 9.59 -22.18 -6.14
N ILE A 254 9.02 -21.05 -6.56
CA ILE A 254 8.48 -20.89 -7.92
C ILE A 254 9.63 -20.87 -8.93
N ASN A 255 10.71 -20.14 -8.61
CA ASN A 255 11.85 -20.02 -9.51
C ASN A 255 12.52 -21.37 -9.77
N ILE A 256 12.76 -22.16 -8.73
CA ILE A 256 13.30 -23.52 -8.85
C ILE A 256 12.37 -24.42 -9.64
N ALA A 257 11.05 -24.37 -9.36
CA ALA A 257 10.07 -25.17 -10.10
C ALA A 257 10.07 -24.82 -11.60
N MET A 258 10.08 -23.54 -11.92
CA MET A 258 10.12 -23.07 -13.30
C MET A 258 11.43 -23.43 -13.98
N LEU A 259 12.58 -23.25 -13.32
CA LEU A 259 13.90 -23.58 -13.87
C LEU A 259 13.99 -25.04 -14.33
N ASN A 260 13.33 -25.95 -13.60
CA ASN A 260 13.30 -27.38 -13.94
C ASN A 260 12.33 -27.74 -15.07
N LEU A 261 11.32 -26.90 -15.34
CA LEU A 261 10.19 -27.26 -16.23
C LEU A 261 10.11 -26.43 -17.52
N TYR A 262 10.52 -25.16 -17.48
CA TYR A 262 10.23 -24.18 -18.54
C TYR A 262 10.69 -24.66 -19.93
N TYR A 263 11.91 -25.21 -20.01
CA TYR A 263 12.50 -25.58 -21.29
C TYR A 263 11.77 -26.76 -21.93
N GLN A 264 11.42 -27.77 -21.13
CA GLN A 264 10.62 -28.90 -21.60
C GLN A 264 9.22 -28.47 -22.03
N MET A 265 8.56 -27.60 -21.23
CA MET A 265 7.24 -27.06 -21.58
C MET A 265 7.25 -26.34 -22.93
N LEU A 266 8.31 -25.55 -23.21
CA LEU A 266 8.44 -24.81 -24.47
C LEU A 266 8.77 -25.73 -25.66
N LEU A 267 9.48 -26.84 -25.45
CA LEU A 267 9.73 -27.83 -26.50
C LEU A 267 8.49 -28.65 -26.86
N GLU A 268 7.71 -29.06 -25.85
CA GLU A 268 6.51 -29.88 -26.04
C GLU A 268 5.34 -29.06 -26.62
N HIS A 269 5.29 -27.77 -26.30
CA HIS A 269 4.20 -26.88 -26.71
C HIS A 269 4.69 -25.71 -27.55
N LYS A 270 4.74 -25.89 -28.87
CA LYS A 270 5.18 -24.86 -29.84
C LYS A 270 4.36 -23.56 -29.81
N ASN A 271 3.15 -23.58 -29.26
CA ASN A 271 2.26 -22.42 -29.14
C ASN A 271 2.29 -21.78 -27.74
N LEU A 272 3.17 -22.25 -26.85
CA LEU A 272 3.33 -21.75 -25.49
C LEU A 272 4.39 -20.67 -25.43
N PHE A 273 4.08 -19.61 -24.69
CA PHE A 273 4.94 -18.50 -24.35
C PHE A 273 4.94 -18.30 -22.85
N ILE A 274 6.10 -17.94 -22.29
CA ILE A 274 6.28 -17.78 -20.85
C ILE A 274 6.84 -16.39 -20.59
N ILE A 275 6.16 -15.64 -19.74
CA ILE A 275 6.70 -14.43 -19.10
C ILE A 275 6.92 -14.80 -17.65
N TRP A 276 8.16 -14.76 -17.19
CA TRP A 276 8.53 -15.19 -15.85
C TRP A 276 9.19 -14.06 -15.09
N GLN A 277 8.47 -13.56 -14.09
CA GLN A 277 8.98 -12.58 -13.14
C GLN A 277 9.67 -13.29 -11.97
N THR A 278 10.99 -13.18 -11.91
CA THR A 278 11.86 -13.94 -10.99
C THR A 278 12.08 -13.24 -9.65
N GLY A 279 11.90 -11.92 -9.58
CA GLY A 279 12.24 -11.11 -8.41
C GLY A 279 13.57 -10.40 -8.58
N VAL A 280 13.67 -9.17 -8.08
CA VAL A 280 14.88 -8.32 -8.14
C VAL A 280 16.11 -8.97 -7.50
N GLU A 281 15.92 -9.81 -6.48
CA GLU A 281 17.04 -10.46 -5.77
C GLU A 281 17.59 -11.67 -6.55
N ALA A 282 16.74 -12.36 -7.30
CA ALA A 282 17.08 -13.60 -7.99
C ALA A 282 17.27 -13.42 -9.51
N PHE A 283 17.04 -12.22 -10.04
CA PHE A 283 17.02 -11.99 -11.49
C PHE A 283 18.35 -12.34 -12.15
N ASP A 284 19.47 -11.78 -11.67
CA ASP A 284 20.79 -12.01 -12.27
C ASP A 284 21.19 -13.50 -12.22
N GLU A 285 20.88 -14.18 -11.12
CA GLU A 285 21.13 -15.62 -10.97
C GLU A 285 20.29 -16.41 -11.98
N MET A 286 18.98 -16.16 -12.04
CA MET A 286 18.07 -16.86 -12.95
C MET A 286 18.40 -16.60 -14.41
N GLU A 287 18.77 -15.36 -14.76
CA GLU A 287 19.21 -15.01 -16.12
C GLU A 287 20.45 -15.82 -16.54
N SER A 288 21.39 -16.05 -15.62
CA SER A 288 22.58 -16.85 -15.91
C SER A 288 22.30 -18.36 -16.10
N LEU A 289 21.25 -18.87 -15.47
CA LEU A 289 20.89 -20.30 -15.48
C LEU A 289 19.93 -20.66 -16.63
N VAL A 290 19.13 -19.70 -17.09
CA VAL A 290 18.13 -19.90 -18.12
C VAL A 290 18.75 -19.86 -19.51
N LYS A 291 18.36 -20.83 -20.35
CA LYS A 291 18.70 -20.85 -21.77
C LYS A 291 17.78 -19.90 -22.52
N ASN A 292 18.37 -19.06 -23.35
CA ASN A 292 17.62 -18.18 -24.25
C ASN A 292 16.66 -18.99 -25.13
N HIS A 293 15.39 -18.59 -25.15
CA HIS A 293 14.35 -19.17 -25.99
C HIS A 293 13.45 -18.06 -26.52
N PRO A 294 13.05 -18.06 -27.81
CA PRO A 294 12.28 -16.96 -28.40
C PRO A 294 10.89 -16.75 -27.79
N HIS A 295 10.37 -17.76 -27.08
CA HIS A 295 9.07 -17.73 -26.41
C HIS A 295 9.18 -17.51 -24.90
N LEU A 296 10.36 -17.13 -24.39
CA LEU A 296 10.61 -16.90 -22.98
C LEU A 296 11.05 -15.45 -22.76
N VAL A 297 10.40 -14.78 -21.83
CA VAL A 297 10.82 -13.47 -21.31
C VAL A 297 11.04 -13.61 -19.81
N LEU A 298 12.24 -13.22 -19.36
CA LEU A 298 12.53 -13.05 -17.94
C LEU A 298 12.36 -11.59 -17.55
N SER A 299 11.84 -11.36 -16.36
CA SER A 299 11.71 -10.04 -15.75
C SER A 299 12.16 -10.09 -14.29
N PRO A 300 12.81 -9.03 -13.77
CA PRO A 300 12.98 -8.87 -12.33
C PRO A 300 11.64 -8.71 -11.64
#